data_AF-A0A8H7YNG3-F1
#
_entry.id   AF-A0A8H7YNG3-F1
#
_cell.length_a   1.000
_cell.length_b   1.000
_cell.length_c   1.000
_cell.angle_alpha   90.00
_cell.angle_beta   90.00
_cell.angle_gamma   90.00
#
_symmetry.space_group_name_H-M   'P 1'
#
loop_
_entity.id
_entity.type
_entity.pdbx_description
1 polymer ?
#
loop_
_entity_poly.entity_id
_entity_poly.type
_entity_poly.pdbx_seq_one_letter_code
_entity_poly.pdbx_strand_id
1 'polypeptide(L)'
;MGSTQFGNFHNLCRDSTLPVCNLFVADNQPPNGKFGGCALRGINLSGDRNLANLGAILFAVTALLLSAFLLWKSERKKAAVGRREIQLFLLGYMIIQLCEIFTIGGIPISDNVRKGFTAIHLAAIAATAWILLLNAIVGFQLLDDGTPVSVGLLLASGAILFIGTGYIALDTGFRWTGHFDPSLNGENRNIGLYVLYLLFPLICLVTFFALEAVLVLRILGELRPLLYLSAAGLLFAIGQIFQFVISTHLCQASNGKINGSLFATLFTELSVGAIWIFWSSITEDDWPMTVGSSGYN
;
A
#
# COMPACT_ATOMS: atom_id res chain seq x y z
N MET A 1 -25.66 13.73 20.65
CA MET A 1 -25.71 13.41 19.20
C MET A 1 -24.62 12.39 18.93
N GLY A 2 -24.97 11.16 18.58
CA GLY A 2 -24.00 10.07 18.42
C GLY A 2 -22.99 10.39 17.32
N SER A 3 -21.75 10.68 17.70
CA SER A 3 -20.70 10.95 16.74
C SER A 3 -20.35 9.66 16.01
N THR A 4 -20.49 9.66 14.69
CA THR A 4 -20.01 8.54 13.87
C THR A 4 -18.48 8.53 13.92
N GLN A 5 -17.89 7.37 14.21
CA GLN A 5 -16.43 7.17 14.22
C GLN A 5 -15.79 7.40 12.83
N PHE A 6 -16.62 7.41 11.79
CA PHE A 6 -16.21 7.67 10.41
C PHE A 6 -15.45 8.98 10.27
N GLY A 7 -14.23 8.95 9.73
CA GLY A 7 -13.40 10.13 9.55
C GLY A 7 -12.51 10.50 10.73
N ASN A 8 -12.67 9.87 11.90
CA ASN A 8 -11.85 10.15 13.08
C ASN A 8 -10.56 9.31 13.02
N PHE A 9 -9.40 9.95 13.23
CA PHE A 9 -8.11 9.28 13.24
C PHE A 9 -7.52 9.08 14.63
N HIS A 10 -8.04 9.74 15.68
CA HIS A 10 -7.43 9.70 17.01
C HIS A 10 -7.20 8.27 17.52
N ASN A 11 -8.25 7.44 17.56
CA ASN A 11 -8.13 6.04 18.01
C ASN A 11 -7.23 5.20 17.09
N LEU A 12 -7.30 5.40 15.77
CA LEU A 12 -6.43 4.70 14.82
C LEU A 12 -4.95 5.03 15.06
N CYS A 13 -4.63 6.29 15.35
CA CYS A 13 -3.28 6.76 15.63
C CYS A 13 -2.79 6.44 17.04
N ARG A 14 -3.71 6.28 18.00
CA ARG A 14 -3.42 5.71 19.31
C ARG A 14 -3.00 4.25 19.17
N ASP A 15 -3.73 3.49 18.37
CA ASP A 15 -3.64 2.03 18.38
C ASP A 15 -2.64 1.45 17.35
N SER A 16 -2.37 2.20 16.28
CA SER A 16 -1.54 1.76 15.16
C SER A 16 -0.59 2.86 14.68
N THR A 17 0.60 2.49 14.21
CA THR A 17 1.49 3.46 13.56
C THR A 17 1.09 3.59 12.10
N LEU A 18 0.33 4.63 11.77
CA LEU A 18 -0.11 4.93 10.41
C LEU A 18 0.61 6.19 9.91
N PRO A 19 0.96 6.28 8.62
CA PRO A 19 1.61 7.46 8.06
C PRO A 19 0.78 8.74 8.28
N VAL A 20 -0.54 8.66 8.13
CA VAL A 20 -1.46 9.81 8.30
C VAL A 20 -1.36 10.49 9.66
N CYS A 21 -0.97 9.76 10.71
CA CYS A 21 -0.83 10.28 12.07
C CYS A 21 0.23 11.38 12.18
N ASN A 22 1.23 11.39 11.29
CA ASN A 22 2.25 12.43 11.23
C ASN A 22 1.69 13.82 10.90
N LEU A 23 0.47 13.91 10.35
CA LEU A 23 -0.14 15.18 9.96
C LEU A 23 -0.84 15.89 11.13
N PHE A 24 -1.31 15.13 12.12
CA PHE A 24 -2.23 15.63 13.15
C PHE A 24 -1.56 16.20 14.40
N VAL A 25 -0.24 16.02 14.53
CA VAL A 25 0.54 16.48 15.69
C VAL A 25 1.74 17.31 15.22
N ALA A 26 2.28 18.12 16.13
CA ALA A 26 3.49 18.90 15.87
C ALA A 26 4.71 17.98 15.67
N ASP A 27 4.84 16.99 16.56
CA ASP A 27 5.92 16.01 16.63
C ASP A 27 5.37 14.59 16.85
N ASN A 28 5.56 13.69 15.88
CA ASN A 28 5.11 12.29 16.02
C ASN A 28 6.26 11.33 16.34
N GLN A 29 7.11 11.74 17.28
CA GLN A 29 8.30 11.00 17.71
C GLN A 29 8.37 10.94 19.25
N PRO A 30 8.23 9.75 19.88
CA PRO A 30 7.92 8.45 19.27
C PRO A 30 6.47 8.37 18.72
N PRO A 31 6.21 7.57 17.67
CA PRO A 31 4.86 7.33 17.17
C PRO A 31 3.89 6.85 18.27
N ASN A 32 2.60 7.11 18.07
CA ASN A 32 1.47 6.75 18.95
C ASN A 32 1.41 7.49 20.31
N GLY A 33 2.55 7.99 20.82
CA GLY A 33 2.62 8.59 22.16
C GLY A 33 1.73 9.83 22.34
N LYS A 34 1.69 10.74 21.35
CA LYS A 34 0.87 11.96 21.40
C LYS A 34 -0.64 11.70 21.30
N PHE A 35 -1.03 10.49 20.88
CA PHE A 35 -2.41 10.05 20.81
C PHE A 35 -2.84 9.25 22.05
N GLY A 36 -2.02 9.22 23.11
CA GLY A 36 -2.29 8.45 24.33
C GLY A 36 -2.10 6.93 24.16
N GLY A 37 -1.39 6.52 23.11
CA GLY A 37 -1.14 5.12 22.79
C GLY A 37 0.16 4.59 23.39
N CYS A 38 0.47 3.33 23.09
CA CYS A 38 1.78 2.77 23.41
C CYS A 38 2.84 3.39 22.50
N ALA A 39 3.74 4.19 23.09
CA ALA A 39 4.80 4.88 22.37
C ALA A 39 5.82 3.89 21.78
N LEU A 40 5.94 3.87 20.45
CA LEU A 40 6.91 3.01 19.76
C LEU A 40 8.30 3.66 19.80
N ARG A 41 9.17 3.14 20.67
CA ARG A 41 10.53 3.65 20.90
C ARG A 41 11.59 2.88 20.10
N GLY A 42 11.37 1.59 19.85
CA GLY A 42 12.33 0.78 19.10
C GLY A 42 13.73 0.79 19.75
N ILE A 43 14.72 1.32 19.02
CA ILE A 43 16.12 1.42 19.45
C ILE A 43 16.43 2.85 19.90
N ASN A 44 16.91 3.00 21.13
CA ASN A 44 17.36 4.28 21.65
C ASN A 44 18.68 4.71 20.95
N LEU A 45 18.71 5.96 20.50
CA LEU A 45 19.88 6.64 19.93
C LEU A 45 20.42 7.67 20.93
N SER A 46 21.54 8.32 20.59
CA SER A 46 22.08 9.42 21.40
C SER A 46 21.16 10.64 21.39
N GLY A 47 21.04 11.28 22.55
CA GLY A 47 20.27 12.52 22.76
C GLY A 47 18.75 12.32 22.83
N ASP A 48 18.28 11.28 23.53
CA ASP A 48 16.85 10.93 23.71
C ASP A 48 16.06 10.71 22.40
N ARG A 49 16.78 10.50 21.29
CA ARG A 49 16.21 10.16 20.00
C ARG A 49 16.01 8.66 19.90
N ASN A 50 15.07 8.26 19.07
CA ASN A 50 14.69 6.86 18.91
C ASN A 50 14.60 6.52 17.43
N LEU A 51 15.04 5.31 17.07
CA LEU A 51 14.71 4.68 15.81
C LEU A 51 13.51 3.75 16.07
N ALA A 52 12.31 4.28 15.85
CA ALA A 52 11.10 3.66 16.35
C ALA A 52 10.83 2.28 15.74
N ASN A 53 11.04 2.10 14.43
CA ASN A 53 10.64 0.88 13.74
C ASN A 53 11.69 0.40 12.73
N LEU A 54 12.79 -0.15 13.25
CA LEU A 54 13.83 -0.77 12.41
C LEU A 54 13.26 -1.89 11.53
N GLY A 55 12.31 -2.69 12.03
CA GLY A 55 11.71 -3.79 11.28
C GLY A 55 10.99 -3.31 10.02
N ALA A 56 10.12 -2.30 10.13
CA ALA A 56 9.46 -1.72 8.97
C ALA A 56 10.46 -1.08 7.99
N ILE A 57 11.53 -0.45 8.47
CA ILE A 57 12.58 0.10 7.59
C ILE A 57 13.25 -1.01 6.78
N LEU A 58 13.65 -2.11 7.44
CA LEU A 58 14.31 -3.23 6.78
C LEU A 58 13.38 -3.88 5.74
N PHE A 59 12.11 -4.11 6.09
CA PHE A 59 11.15 -4.68 5.16
C PHE A 59 10.78 -3.73 4.02
N ALA A 60 10.72 -2.42 4.26
CA ALA A 60 10.55 -1.45 3.18
C ALA A 60 11.73 -1.46 2.19
N VAL A 61 12.97 -1.62 2.70
CA VAL A 61 14.15 -1.79 1.85
C VAL A 61 14.12 -3.11 1.08
N THR A 62 13.75 -4.23 1.70
CA THR A 62 13.60 -5.51 0.97
C THR A 62 12.51 -5.41 -0.08
N ALA A 63 11.38 -4.77 0.23
CA ALA A 63 10.29 -4.55 -0.69
C ALA A 63 10.72 -3.71 -1.91
N LEU A 64 11.57 -2.70 -1.73
CA LEU A 64 12.17 -1.94 -2.83
C LEU A 64 13.03 -2.83 -3.74
N LEU A 65 13.89 -3.66 -3.14
CA LEU A 65 14.76 -4.57 -3.89
C LEU A 65 13.96 -5.66 -4.62
N LEU A 66 12.97 -6.25 -3.95
CA LEU A 66 12.05 -7.23 -4.53
C LEU A 66 11.29 -6.60 -5.69
N SER A 67 10.71 -5.40 -5.52
CA SER A 67 9.96 -4.71 -6.58
C SER A 67 10.84 -4.38 -7.78
N ALA A 68 12.08 -3.93 -7.56
CA ALA A 68 13.04 -3.71 -8.64
C ALA A 68 13.37 -5.00 -9.40
N PHE A 69 13.55 -6.12 -8.68
CA PHE A 69 13.74 -7.43 -9.29
C PHE A 69 12.51 -7.88 -10.10
N LEU A 70 11.30 -7.70 -9.57
CA LEU A 70 10.04 -8.04 -10.25
C LEU A 70 9.79 -7.15 -11.47
N LEU A 71 10.14 -5.87 -11.40
CA LEU A 71 10.10 -4.95 -12.55
C LEU A 71 10.99 -5.45 -13.68
N TRP A 72 12.24 -5.80 -13.36
CA TRP A 72 13.18 -6.39 -14.32
C TRP A 72 12.67 -7.70 -14.90
N LYS A 73 12.09 -8.58 -14.07
CA LYS A 73 11.50 -9.84 -14.53
C LYS A 73 10.29 -9.61 -15.44
N SER A 74 9.48 -8.59 -15.16
CA SER A 74 8.34 -8.19 -15.99
C SER A 74 8.79 -7.68 -17.36
N GLU A 75 9.89 -6.91 -17.44
CA GLU A 75 10.40 -6.40 -18.73
C GLU A 75 10.82 -7.53 -19.67
N ARG A 76 11.31 -8.64 -19.12
CA ARG A 76 11.70 -9.82 -19.90
C ARG A 76 10.52 -10.56 -20.54
N LYS A 77 9.29 -10.36 -20.06
CA LYS A 77 8.07 -11.00 -20.58
C LYS A 77 7.44 -10.19 -21.72
N LYS A 78 8.10 -10.12 -22.88
CA LYS A 78 7.71 -9.20 -23.97
C LYS A 78 6.30 -9.39 -24.53
N ALA A 79 5.75 -10.61 -24.45
CA ALA A 79 4.42 -10.97 -24.97
C ALA A 79 3.33 -11.03 -23.89
N ALA A 80 3.66 -10.75 -22.62
CA ALA A 80 2.69 -10.83 -21.54
C ALA A 80 1.70 -9.66 -21.59
N VAL A 81 0.42 -9.99 -21.49
CA VAL A 81 -0.69 -9.03 -21.43
C VAL A 81 -0.56 -8.18 -20.16
N GLY A 82 -0.77 -6.87 -20.29
CA GLY A 82 -0.77 -5.94 -19.14
C GLY A 82 0.63 -5.70 -18.55
N ARG A 83 1.71 -6.00 -19.29
CA ARG A 83 3.09 -5.83 -18.81
C ARG A 83 3.41 -4.40 -18.36
N ARG A 84 2.96 -3.39 -19.11
CA ARG A 84 3.28 -1.99 -18.76
C ARG A 84 2.49 -1.54 -17.52
N GLU A 85 1.28 -2.05 -17.40
CA GLU A 85 0.34 -1.77 -16.32
C GLU A 85 0.83 -2.37 -14.99
N ILE A 86 1.35 -3.60 -14.98
CA ILE A 86 1.93 -4.20 -13.76
C ILE A 86 3.22 -3.49 -13.36
N GLN A 87 4.00 -3.00 -14.33
CA GLN A 87 5.18 -2.19 -14.06
C GLN A 87 4.82 -0.86 -13.39
N LEU A 88 3.76 -0.20 -13.82
CA LEU A 88 3.25 1.02 -13.17
C LEU A 88 2.80 0.74 -11.73
N PHE A 89 2.13 -0.38 -11.49
CA PHE A 89 1.77 -0.82 -10.13
C PHE A 89 3.01 -1.01 -9.24
N LEU A 90 4.02 -1.73 -9.73
CA LEU A 90 5.27 -1.96 -8.98
C LEU A 90 6.04 -0.66 -8.72
N LEU A 91 6.08 0.27 -9.68
CA LEU A 91 6.68 1.60 -9.49
C LEU A 91 5.93 2.41 -8.41
N GLY A 92 4.60 2.38 -8.43
CA GLY A 92 3.77 2.99 -7.38
C GLY A 92 4.07 2.38 -6.00
N TYR A 93 4.16 1.06 -5.92
CA TYR A 93 4.53 0.36 -4.69
C TYR A 93 5.94 0.72 -4.21
N MET A 94 6.92 0.89 -5.10
CA MET A 94 8.25 1.39 -4.72
C MET A 94 8.19 2.79 -4.11
N ILE A 95 7.35 3.69 -4.63
CA ILE A 95 7.17 5.04 -4.03
C ILE A 95 6.57 4.93 -2.62
N ILE A 96 5.58 4.05 -2.41
CA ILE A 96 5.01 3.77 -1.09
C ILE A 96 6.11 3.35 -0.12
N GLN A 97 6.91 2.34 -0.49
CA GLN A 97 7.96 1.79 0.37
C GLN A 97 9.09 2.78 0.65
N LEU A 98 9.47 3.60 -0.33
CA LEU A 98 10.43 4.68 -0.11
C LEU A 98 9.90 5.68 0.94
N CYS A 99 8.63 6.05 0.88
CA CYS A 99 8.03 6.96 1.87
C CYS A 99 7.82 6.27 3.22
N GLU A 100 7.56 4.96 3.23
CA GLU A 100 7.35 4.17 4.44
C GLU A 100 8.55 4.24 5.40
N ILE A 101 9.77 4.20 4.85
CA ILE A 101 11.03 4.36 5.59
C ILE A 101 11.01 5.64 6.45
N PHE A 102 10.53 6.76 5.91
CA PHE A 102 10.54 8.06 6.58
C PHE A 102 9.29 8.36 7.41
N THR A 103 8.19 7.65 7.15
CA THR A 103 6.88 7.94 7.75
C THR A 103 6.49 6.95 8.85
N ILE A 104 6.61 5.65 8.59
CA ILE A 104 6.31 4.56 9.54
C ILE A 104 7.59 4.09 10.23
N GLY A 105 8.73 4.10 9.53
CA GLY A 105 10.03 3.70 10.07
C GLY A 105 10.46 4.50 11.30
N GLY A 106 9.91 5.71 11.46
CA GLY A 106 10.09 6.51 12.66
C GLY A 106 11.54 6.95 12.86
N ILE A 107 12.21 7.34 11.79
CA ILE A 107 13.54 7.96 11.81
C ILE A 107 13.44 9.37 12.42
N PRO A 108 14.40 9.80 13.26
CA PRO A 108 14.40 11.14 13.89
C PRO A 108 14.83 12.24 12.90
N ILE A 109 13.99 12.47 11.88
CA ILE A 109 14.05 13.59 10.94
C ILE A 109 13.18 14.76 11.41
N SER A 110 13.30 15.93 10.78
CA SER A 110 12.43 17.08 11.07
C SER A 110 10.97 16.78 10.71
N ASP A 111 10.03 17.29 11.51
CA ASP A 111 8.61 17.00 11.34
C ASP A 111 8.04 17.52 10.02
N ASN A 112 8.53 18.66 9.52
CA ASN A 112 8.14 19.17 8.21
C ASN A 112 8.52 18.20 7.08
N VAL A 113 9.71 17.59 7.14
CA VAL A 113 10.14 16.59 6.15
C VAL A 113 9.28 15.33 6.28
N ARG A 114 9.00 14.87 7.51
CA ARG A 114 8.11 13.73 7.80
C ARG A 114 6.70 13.94 7.25
N LYS A 115 6.14 15.14 7.41
CA LYS A 115 4.82 15.54 6.87
C LYS A 115 4.82 15.56 5.35
N GLY A 116 5.90 16.06 4.72
CA GLY A 116 6.08 16.01 3.27
C GLY A 116 6.08 14.58 2.73
N PHE A 117 6.90 13.68 3.30
CA PHE A 117 6.88 12.26 2.94
C PHE A 117 5.53 11.60 3.23
N THR A 118 4.84 12.01 4.30
CA THR A 118 3.50 11.50 4.62
C THR A 118 2.52 11.83 3.52
N ALA A 119 2.50 13.06 3.01
CA ALA A 119 1.61 13.43 1.92
C ALA A 119 1.85 12.61 0.65
N ILE A 120 3.12 12.41 0.27
CA ILE A 120 3.50 11.55 -0.86
C ILE A 120 3.09 10.10 -0.60
N HIS A 121 3.28 9.61 0.63
CA HIS A 121 2.91 8.25 1.01
C HIS A 121 1.41 8.00 0.84
N LEU A 122 0.56 8.85 1.42
CA LEU A 122 -0.90 8.70 1.32
C LEU A 122 -1.38 8.81 -0.13
N ALA A 123 -0.81 9.75 -0.90
CA ALA A 123 -1.09 9.93 -2.31
C ALA A 123 -0.70 8.69 -3.14
N ALA A 124 0.47 8.12 -2.88
CA ALA A 124 0.96 6.92 -3.55
C ALA A 124 0.08 5.71 -3.25
N ILE A 125 -0.40 5.54 -2.01
CA ILE A 125 -1.33 4.46 -1.63
C ILE A 125 -2.63 4.55 -2.44
N ALA A 126 -3.27 5.73 -2.48
CA ALA A 126 -4.50 5.94 -3.22
C ALA A 126 -4.34 5.67 -4.73
N ALA A 127 -3.28 6.24 -5.33
CA ALA A 127 -3.01 6.08 -6.75
C ALA A 127 -2.62 4.64 -7.12
N THR A 128 -1.81 3.97 -6.31
CA THR A 128 -1.33 2.61 -6.59
C THR A 128 -2.46 1.58 -6.46
N ALA A 129 -3.34 1.72 -5.46
CA ALA A 129 -4.51 0.87 -5.34
C ALA A 129 -5.48 1.02 -6.54
N TRP A 130 -5.65 2.25 -7.02
CA TRP A 130 -6.41 2.52 -8.24
C TRP A 130 -5.76 1.92 -9.50
N ILE A 131 -4.45 2.10 -9.66
CA ILE A 131 -3.68 1.49 -10.76
C ILE A 131 -3.82 -0.03 -10.74
N LEU A 132 -3.77 -0.67 -9.56
CA LEU A 132 -3.98 -2.11 -9.44
C LEU A 132 -5.40 -2.52 -9.87
N LEU A 133 -6.43 -1.76 -9.49
CA LEU A 133 -7.78 -2.04 -9.96
C LEU A 133 -7.89 -1.93 -11.50
N LEU A 134 -7.29 -0.90 -12.10
CA LEU A 134 -7.28 -0.75 -13.55
C LEU A 134 -6.52 -1.89 -14.26
N ASN A 135 -5.47 -2.44 -13.64
CA ASN A 135 -4.80 -3.64 -14.15
C ASN A 135 -5.79 -4.81 -14.32
N ALA A 136 -6.69 -5.04 -13.37
CA ALA A 136 -7.70 -6.09 -13.52
C ALA A 136 -8.64 -5.84 -14.71
N ILE A 137 -9.04 -4.59 -14.95
CA ILE A 137 -9.91 -4.23 -16.08
C ILE A 137 -9.19 -4.50 -17.42
N VAL A 138 -7.89 -4.23 -17.50
CA VAL A 138 -7.06 -4.58 -18.65
C VAL A 138 -6.97 -6.10 -18.83
N GLY A 139 -6.96 -6.88 -17.75
CA GLY A 139 -7.03 -8.34 -17.79
C GLY A 139 -8.28 -8.88 -18.49
N PHE A 140 -9.43 -8.20 -18.39
CA PHE A 140 -10.64 -8.55 -19.14
C PHE A 140 -10.59 -8.18 -20.63
N GLN A 141 -9.48 -7.60 -21.11
CA GLN A 141 -9.29 -7.12 -22.48
C GLN A 141 -10.35 -6.09 -22.92
N LEU A 142 -10.95 -5.37 -21.95
CA LEU A 142 -11.86 -4.26 -22.23
C LEU A 142 -11.11 -3.01 -22.72
N LEU A 143 -9.82 -2.94 -22.42
CA LEU A 143 -8.89 -1.92 -22.87
C LEU A 143 -7.66 -2.63 -23.43
N ASP A 144 -7.23 -2.21 -24.62
CA ASP A 144 -6.04 -2.76 -25.26
C ASP A 144 -4.79 -2.48 -24.41
N ASP A 145 -4.15 -3.55 -23.93
CA ASP A 145 -3.02 -3.49 -23.02
C ASP A 145 -1.76 -2.95 -23.71
N GLY A 146 -0.90 -2.26 -22.95
CA GLY A 146 0.35 -1.70 -23.46
C GLY A 146 0.18 -0.56 -24.49
N THR A 147 -1.06 -0.19 -24.84
CA THR A 147 -1.32 0.96 -25.72
C THR A 147 -1.01 2.28 -25.00
N PRO A 148 -0.61 3.34 -25.74
CA PRO A 148 -0.47 4.68 -25.16
C PRO A 148 -1.74 5.18 -24.48
N VAL A 149 -2.90 4.72 -24.93
CA VAL A 149 -4.21 5.06 -24.35
C VAL A 149 -4.38 4.38 -23.00
N SER A 150 -4.16 3.06 -22.89
CA SER A 150 -4.21 2.34 -21.61
C SER A 150 -3.24 2.95 -20.59
N VAL A 151 -1.96 3.05 -20.96
CA VAL A 151 -0.91 3.62 -20.11
C VAL A 151 -1.23 5.07 -19.72
N GLY A 152 -1.69 5.88 -20.67
CA GLY A 152 -2.09 7.26 -20.44
C GLY A 152 -3.28 7.39 -19.48
N LEU A 153 -4.28 6.49 -19.59
CA LEU A 153 -5.43 6.44 -18.70
C LEU A 153 -4.99 6.11 -17.27
N LEU A 154 -4.15 5.08 -17.08
CA LEU A 154 -3.62 4.71 -15.77
C LEU A 154 -2.83 5.86 -15.14
N LEU A 155 -1.93 6.49 -15.91
CA LEU A 155 -1.11 7.60 -15.42
C LEU A 155 -1.93 8.84 -15.11
N ALA A 156 -2.84 9.25 -15.99
CA ALA A 156 -3.64 10.46 -15.80
C ALA A 156 -4.61 10.31 -14.61
N SER A 157 -5.36 9.20 -14.56
CA SER A 157 -6.31 8.95 -13.46
C SER A 157 -5.60 8.71 -12.13
N GLY A 158 -4.47 7.99 -12.13
CA GLY A 158 -3.60 7.84 -10.97
C GLY A 158 -3.03 9.18 -10.50
N ALA A 159 -2.59 10.05 -11.41
CA ALA A 159 -2.09 11.39 -11.09
C ALA A 159 -3.16 12.28 -10.45
N ILE A 160 -4.42 12.20 -10.89
CA ILE A 160 -5.54 12.93 -10.27
C ILE A 160 -5.68 12.51 -8.80
N LEU A 161 -5.69 11.20 -8.52
CA LEU A 161 -5.79 10.70 -7.14
C LEU A 161 -4.55 11.04 -6.31
N PHE A 162 -3.37 10.97 -6.91
CA PHE A 162 -2.11 11.31 -6.26
C PHE A 162 -2.09 12.80 -5.87
N ILE A 163 -2.36 13.69 -6.82
CA ILE A 163 -2.36 15.14 -6.60
C ILE A 163 -3.48 15.53 -5.62
N GLY A 164 -4.69 15.00 -5.79
CA GLY A 164 -5.83 15.31 -4.93
C GLY A 164 -5.60 14.87 -3.48
N THR A 165 -5.17 13.63 -3.27
CA THR A 165 -4.87 13.11 -1.92
C THR A 165 -3.67 13.83 -1.30
N GLY A 166 -2.62 14.06 -2.10
CA GLY A 166 -1.43 14.78 -1.67
C GLY A 166 -1.73 16.23 -1.27
N TYR A 167 -2.59 16.93 -2.02
CA TYR A 167 -3.03 18.28 -1.69
C TYR A 167 -3.73 18.33 -0.33
N ILE A 168 -4.72 17.44 -0.10
CA ILE A 168 -5.44 17.39 1.18
C ILE A 168 -4.47 17.08 2.33
N ALA A 169 -3.53 16.15 2.13
CA ALA A 169 -2.55 15.78 3.15
C ALA A 169 -1.57 16.93 3.47
N LEU A 170 -1.04 17.61 2.44
CA LEU A 170 -0.15 18.76 2.60
C LEU A 170 -0.87 19.91 3.31
N ASP A 171 -2.08 20.26 2.90
CA ASP A 171 -2.81 21.35 3.52
C ASP A 171 -3.22 21.02 4.96
N THR A 172 -3.52 19.75 5.27
CA THR A 172 -3.72 19.30 6.66
C THR A 172 -2.45 19.44 7.50
N GLY A 173 -1.29 19.01 6.98
CA GLY A 173 -0.04 19.00 7.73
C GLY A 173 0.64 20.36 7.88
N PHE A 174 0.54 21.22 6.86
CA PHE A 174 1.22 22.52 6.76
C PHE A 174 0.29 23.73 6.90
N ARG A 175 -1.03 23.52 6.86
CA ARG A 175 -2.04 24.55 7.16
C ARG A 175 -1.94 25.76 6.22
N TRP A 176 -1.71 25.53 4.92
CA TRP A 176 -1.51 26.60 3.95
C TRP A 176 -2.77 27.43 3.73
N THR A 177 -3.92 26.77 3.62
CA THR A 177 -5.22 27.44 3.43
C THR A 177 -6.02 27.57 4.72
N GLY A 178 -5.69 26.75 5.73
CA GLY A 178 -6.45 26.63 6.98
C GLY A 178 -7.76 25.85 6.84
N HIS A 179 -8.13 25.36 5.65
CA HIS A 179 -9.39 24.63 5.43
C HIS A 179 -9.51 23.37 6.28
N PHE A 180 -8.40 22.63 6.46
CA PHE A 180 -8.38 21.40 7.23
C PHE A 180 -7.94 21.56 8.70
N ASP A 181 -7.71 22.79 9.20
CA ASP A 181 -7.31 23.06 10.59
C ASP A 181 -8.22 22.43 11.67
N PRO A 182 -9.56 22.34 11.48
CA PRO A 182 -10.42 21.65 12.44
C PRO A 182 -10.01 20.17 12.66
N SER A 183 -9.35 19.54 11.69
CA SER A 183 -8.84 18.16 11.78
C SER A 183 -7.67 17.99 12.76
N LEU A 184 -7.06 19.08 13.22
CA LEU A 184 -5.93 19.05 14.16
C LEU A 184 -6.39 19.03 15.63
N ASN A 185 -7.69 19.21 15.88
CA ASN A 185 -8.28 19.27 17.20
C ASN A 185 -9.21 18.06 17.46
N GLY A 186 -9.48 17.77 18.74
CA GLY A 186 -10.40 16.71 19.16
C GLY A 186 -10.00 15.34 18.62
N GLU A 187 -10.92 14.66 17.94
CA GLU A 187 -10.76 13.28 17.44
C GLU A 187 -9.97 13.16 16.12
N ASN A 188 -9.26 14.21 15.74
CA ASN A 188 -8.50 14.31 14.49
C ASN A 188 -9.34 13.94 13.26
N ARG A 189 -10.50 14.58 13.12
CA ARG A 189 -11.47 14.21 12.09
C ARG A 189 -11.09 14.79 10.73
N ASN A 190 -10.80 13.94 9.74
CA ASN A 190 -10.59 14.34 8.35
C ASN A 190 -11.23 13.32 7.39
N ILE A 191 -12.41 13.66 6.85
CA ILE A 191 -13.19 12.74 6.00
C ILE A 191 -12.49 12.48 4.66
N GLY A 192 -11.89 13.51 4.05
CA GLY A 192 -11.24 13.38 2.75
C GLY A 192 -10.08 12.38 2.80
N LEU A 193 -9.19 12.53 3.79
CA LEU A 193 -8.11 11.57 4.01
C LEU A 193 -8.66 10.20 4.41
N TYR A 194 -9.67 10.11 5.27
CA TYR A 194 -10.24 8.83 5.66
C TYR A 194 -10.76 8.03 4.46
N VAL A 195 -11.45 8.69 3.53
CA VAL A 195 -11.93 8.06 2.31
C VAL A 195 -10.76 7.69 1.40
N LEU A 196 -9.90 8.65 1.06
CA LEU A 196 -8.86 8.44 0.04
C LEU A 196 -7.71 7.53 0.47
N TYR A 197 -7.39 7.49 1.77
CA TYR A 197 -6.29 6.66 2.31
C TYR A 197 -6.75 5.29 2.81
N LEU A 198 -7.95 5.17 3.40
CA LEU A 198 -8.42 3.89 3.97
C LEU A 198 -9.49 3.23 3.10
N LEU A 199 -10.63 3.90 2.93
CA LEU A 199 -11.82 3.25 2.37
C LEU A 199 -11.68 2.99 0.87
N PHE A 200 -11.25 3.99 0.11
CA PHE A 200 -11.13 3.91 -1.35
C PHE A 200 -10.07 2.86 -1.76
N PRO A 201 -8.85 2.83 -1.19
CA PRO A 201 -7.89 1.76 -1.48
C PRO A 201 -8.44 0.38 -1.14
N LEU A 202 -9.13 0.22 0.00
CA LEU A 202 -9.75 -1.05 0.36
C LEU A 202 -10.80 -1.50 -0.67
N ILE A 203 -11.66 -0.59 -1.12
CA ILE A 203 -12.65 -0.87 -2.17
C ILE A 203 -11.94 -1.28 -3.48
N CYS A 204 -10.88 -0.58 -3.87
CA CYS A 204 -10.09 -0.94 -5.05
C CYS A 204 -9.51 -2.35 -4.94
N LEU A 205 -8.92 -2.70 -3.80
CA LEU A 205 -8.32 -4.03 -3.56
C LEU A 205 -9.36 -5.15 -3.56
N VAL A 206 -10.50 -4.95 -2.91
CA VAL A 206 -11.60 -5.95 -2.90
C VAL A 206 -12.19 -6.12 -4.28
N THR A 207 -12.38 -5.02 -5.01
CA THR A 207 -12.91 -5.07 -6.39
C THR A 207 -11.90 -5.73 -7.33
N PHE A 208 -10.61 -5.41 -7.21
CA PHE A 208 -9.54 -6.09 -7.94
C PHE A 208 -9.58 -7.60 -7.71
N PHE A 209 -9.62 -8.03 -6.45
CA PHE A 209 -9.68 -9.45 -6.10
C PHE A 209 -10.92 -10.13 -6.71
N ALA A 210 -12.09 -9.50 -6.62
CA ALA A 210 -13.33 -10.05 -7.16
C ALA A 210 -13.29 -10.16 -8.69
N LEU A 211 -12.81 -9.13 -9.37
CA LEU A 211 -12.67 -9.12 -10.83
C LEU A 211 -11.71 -10.20 -11.31
N GLU A 212 -10.53 -10.29 -10.71
CA GLU A 212 -9.54 -11.32 -11.09
C GLU A 212 -10.00 -12.73 -10.75
N ALA A 213 -10.71 -12.93 -9.63
CA ALA A 213 -11.30 -14.22 -9.30
C ALA A 213 -12.35 -14.63 -10.35
N VAL A 214 -13.16 -13.69 -10.83
CA VAL A 214 -14.11 -13.94 -11.93
C VAL A 214 -13.37 -14.27 -13.23
N LEU A 215 -12.32 -13.52 -13.58
CA LEU A 215 -11.50 -13.78 -14.76
C LEU A 215 -10.95 -15.22 -14.73
N VAL A 216 -10.34 -15.62 -13.61
CA VAL A 216 -9.75 -16.95 -13.47
C VAL A 216 -10.81 -18.05 -13.52
N LEU A 217 -11.92 -17.90 -12.78
CA LEU A 217 -12.94 -18.95 -12.66
C LEU A 217 -13.85 -19.07 -13.88
N ARG A 218 -14.14 -17.96 -14.57
CA ARG A 218 -15.13 -17.92 -15.66
C ARG A 218 -14.50 -17.87 -17.03
N ILE A 219 -13.34 -17.22 -17.18
CA ILE A 219 -12.70 -17.02 -18.48
C ILE A 219 -11.61 -18.08 -18.68
N LEU A 220 -10.67 -18.18 -17.74
CA LEU A 220 -9.54 -19.12 -17.86
C LEU A 220 -9.93 -20.58 -17.52
N GLY A 221 -10.76 -20.78 -16.50
CA GLY A 221 -11.16 -22.12 -16.05
C GLY A 221 -10.08 -22.89 -15.30
N GLU A 222 -9.00 -22.22 -14.85
CA GLU A 222 -7.89 -22.85 -14.14
C GLU A 222 -7.85 -22.45 -12.65
N LEU A 223 -7.70 -23.42 -11.75
CA LEU A 223 -7.67 -23.14 -10.31
C LEU A 223 -6.28 -22.70 -9.78
N ARG A 224 -5.21 -22.95 -10.53
CA ARG A 224 -3.85 -22.65 -10.06
C ARG A 224 -3.60 -21.14 -9.87
N PRO A 225 -3.97 -20.25 -10.81
CA PRO A 225 -3.85 -18.81 -10.58
C PRO A 225 -4.68 -18.32 -9.39
N LEU A 226 -5.85 -18.92 -9.15
CA LEU A 226 -6.71 -18.57 -8.02
C LEU A 226 -6.02 -18.81 -6.67
N LEU A 227 -5.15 -19.82 -6.55
CA LEU A 227 -4.37 -20.06 -5.34
C LEU A 227 -3.40 -18.90 -5.07
N TYR A 228 -2.73 -18.38 -6.09
CA TYR A 228 -1.82 -17.23 -5.94
C TYR A 228 -2.58 -15.95 -5.59
N LEU A 229 -3.72 -15.71 -6.24
CA LEU A 229 -4.60 -14.57 -5.93
C LEU A 229 -5.14 -14.65 -4.49
N SER A 230 -5.59 -15.84 -4.07
CA SER A 230 -6.09 -16.09 -2.70
C SER A 230 -4.99 -15.92 -1.66
N ALA A 231 -3.77 -16.41 -1.96
CA ALA A 231 -2.62 -16.22 -1.11
C ALA A 231 -2.29 -14.73 -0.94
N ALA A 232 -2.31 -13.93 -2.01
CA ALA A 232 -2.13 -12.48 -1.93
C ALA A 232 -3.18 -11.84 -1.01
N GLY A 233 -4.46 -12.10 -1.24
CA GLY A 233 -5.55 -11.56 -0.42
C GLY A 233 -5.41 -11.94 1.07
N LEU A 234 -5.06 -13.19 1.36
CA LEU A 234 -4.85 -13.67 2.72
C LEU A 234 -3.65 -13.00 3.39
N LEU A 235 -2.51 -12.89 2.69
CA LEU A 235 -1.31 -12.22 3.20
C LEU A 235 -1.62 -10.76 3.53
N PHE A 236 -2.26 -10.03 2.61
CA PHE A 236 -2.67 -8.65 2.87
C PHE A 236 -3.59 -8.52 4.08
N ALA A 237 -4.61 -9.39 4.19
CA ALA A 237 -5.54 -9.39 5.31
C ALA A 237 -4.85 -9.66 6.66
N ILE A 238 -3.90 -10.61 6.70
CA ILE A 238 -3.07 -10.86 7.88
C ILE A 238 -2.28 -9.59 8.26
N GLY A 239 -1.68 -8.90 7.29
CA GLY A 239 -1.01 -7.62 7.51
C GLY A 239 -1.92 -6.56 8.13
N GLN A 240 -3.16 -6.44 7.64
CA GLN A 240 -4.15 -5.50 8.20
C GLN A 240 -4.57 -5.86 9.62
N ILE A 241 -4.70 -7.16 9.95
CA ILE A 241 -4.99 -7.63 11.31
C ILE A 241 -3.83 -7.25 12.25
N PHE A 242 -2.58 -7.46 11.82
CA PHE A 242 -1.42 -7.01 12.59
C PHE A 242 -1.45 -5.50 12.83
N GLN A 243 -1.73 -4.72 11.79
CA GLN A 243 -1.77 -3.26 11.87
C GLN A 243 -2.86 -2.74 12.80
N PHE A 244 -4.12 -3.15 12.58
CA PHE A 244 -5.28 -2.49 13.21
C PHE A 244 -5.79 -3.18 14.47
N VAL A 245 -5.47 -4.45 14.69
CA VAL A 245 -5.98 -5.22 15.83
C VAL A 245 -4.87 -5.56 16.81
N ILE A 246 -3.76 -6.15 16.32
CA ILE A 246 -2.72 -6.71 17.19
C ILE A 246 -1.69 -5.67 17.64
N SER A 247 -1.56 -4.55 16.91
CA SER A 247 -0.47 -3.57 17.07
C SER A 247 -0.27 -3.05 18.50
N THR A 248 -1.35 -2.64 19.19
CA THR A 248 -1.29 -2.16 20.58
C THR A 248 -0.79 -3.22 21.54
N HIS A 249 -1.31 -4.44 21.40
CA HIS A 249 -0.96 -5.56 22.25
C HIS A 249 0.52 -5.95 22.09
N LEU A 250 1.03 -5.97 20.85
CA LEU A 250 2.46 -6.18 20.59
C LEU A 250 3.33 -5.07 21.18
N CYS A 251 2.89 -3.81 21.04
CA CYS A 251 3.61 -2.68 21.59
C CYS A 251 3.70 -2.76 23.12
N GLN A 252 2.58 -3.02 23.79
CA GLN A 252 2.55 -3.16 25.25
C GLN A 252 3.38 -4.35 25.73
N ALA A 253 3.20 -5.52 25.11
CA ALA A 253 3.93 -6.75 25.46
C ALA A 253 5.45 -6.60 25.26
N SER A 254 5.88 -5.83 24.26
CA SER A 254 7.31 -5.58 23.99
C SER A 254 7.89 -4.36 24.69
N ASN A 255 7.10 -3.67 25.52
CA ASN A 255 7.46 -2.40 26.17
C ASN A 255 7.92 -1.32 25.16
N GLY A 256 7.15 -1.16 24.08
CA GLY A 256 7.38 -0.13 23.06
C GLY A 256 8.53 -0.43 22.09
N LYS A 257 9.02 -1.68 22.01
CA LYS A 257 10.11 -2.05 21.08
C LYS A 257 9.62 -2.37 19.68
N ILE A 258 8.49 -3.06 19.57
CA ILE A 258 7.90 -3.49 18.30
C ILE A 258 6.39 -3.32 18.34
N ASN A 259 5.76 -3.10 17.19
CA ASN A 259 4.30 -3.11 17.07
C ASN A 259 3.89 -3.77 15.75
N GLY A 260 2.59 -3.70 15.44
CA GLY A 260 2.01 -4.42 14.31
C GLY A 260 2.45 -3.90 12.94
N SER A 261 2.96 -2.67 12.84
CA SER A 261 3.26 -2.08 11.53
C SER A 261 4.43 -2.73 10.81
N LEU A 262 5.42 -3.27 11.54
CA LEU A 262 6.50 -4.04 10.89
C LEU A 262 5.98 -5.31 10.20
N PHE A 263 5.01 -5.98 10.80
CA PHE A 263 4.39 -7.18 10.23
C PHE A 263 3.46 -6.80 9.09
N ALA A 264 2.76 -5.68 9.21
CA ALA A 264 1.96 -5.13 8.12
C ALA A 264 2.84 -4.86 6.87
N THR A 265 4.03 -4.26 7.03
CA THR A 265 4.99 -4.07 5.93
C THR A 265 5.40 -5.41 5.30
N LEU A 266 5.83 -6.37 6.13
CA LEU A 266 6.26 -7.70 5.67
C LEU A 266 5.15 -8.43 4.89
N PHE A 267 3.96 -8.54 5.47
CA PHE A 267 2.85 -9.27 4.84
C PHE A 267 2.31 -8.55 3.60
N THR A 268 2.40 -7.22 3.55
CA THR A 268 2.08 -6.44 2.33
C THR A 268 3.11 -6.71 1.23
N GLU A 269 4.41 -6.75 1.55
CA GLU A 269 5.45 -7.12 0.59
C GLU A 269 5.21 -8.52 0.01
N LEU A 270 4.95 -9.51 0.87
CA LEU A 270 4.64 -10.87 0.43
C LEU A 270 3.38 -10.93 -0.44
N SER A 271 2.35 -10.15 -0.10
CA SER A 271 1.14 -10.02 -0.91
C SER A 271 1.45 -9.45 -2.30
N VAL A 272 2.29 -8.42 -2.40
CA VAL A 272 2.69 -7.85 -3.70
C VAL A 272 3.47 -8.87 -4.54
N GLY A 273 4.36 -9.65 -3.91
CA GLY A 273 5.04 -10.76 -4.58
C GLY A 273 4.05 -11.81 -5.10
N ALA A 274 3.03 -12.17 -4.32
CA ALA A 274 1.99 -13.11 -4.73
C ALA A 274 1.11 -12.56 -5.87
N ILE A 275 0.78 -11.25 -5.87
CA ILE A 275 0.09 -10.58 -6.99
C ILE A 275 0.93 -10.68 -8.27
N TRP A 276 2.24 -10.47 -8.18
CA TRP A 276 3.12 -10.58 -9.34
C TRP A 276 3.19 -12.02 -9.87
N ILE A 277 3.26 -13.02 -8.98
CA ILE A 277 3.23 -14.44 -9.37
C ILE A 277 1.88 -14.78 -10.03
N PHE A 278 0.78 -14.28 -9.47
CA PHE A 278 -0.56 -14.39 -10.04
C PHE A 278 -0.60 -13.82 -11.47
N TRP A 279 -0.20 -12.56 -11.66
CA TRP A 279 -0.12 -11.91 -12.97
C TRP A 279 0.75 -12.71 -13.94
N SER A 280 1.92 -13.18 -13.50
CA SER A 280 2.81 -14.01 -14.32
C SER A 280 2.15 -15.32 -14.75
N SER A 281 1.32 -15.93 -13.90
CA SER A 281 0.68 -17.22 -14.18
C SER A 281 -0.49 -17.14 -15.16
N ILE A 282 -1.15 -15.98 -15.28
CA ILE A 282 -2.25 -15.78 -16.24
C ILE A 282 -1.76 -15.21 -17.60
N THR A 283 -0.46 -14.90 -17.72
CA THR A 283 0.13 -14.25 -18.90
C THR A 283 1.19 -15.09 -19.61
N GLU A 284 1.52 -16.29 -19.12
CA GLU A 284 2.44 -17.21 -19.80
C GLU A 284 1.72 -18.19 -20.73
N ASP A 285 2.34 -18.45 -21.89
CA ASP A 285 2.03 -19.52 -22.85
C ASP A 285 2.37 -20.93 -22.29
N ASP A 286 2.12 -21.18 -21.00
CA ASP A 286 2.18 -22.54 -20.42
C ASP A 286 0.94 -23.37 -20.79
N TRP A 287 0.25 -23.00 -21.88
CA TRP A 287 -0.59 -23.94 -22.60
C TRP A 287 0.33 -25.04 -23.11
N PRO A 288 0.10 -26.31 -22.77
CA PRO A 288 0.85 -27.40 -23.37
C PRO A 288 0.60 -27.30 -24.88
N MET A 289 1.55 -26.74 -25.62
CA MET A 289 1.58 -26.91 -27.05
C MET A 289 1.62 -28.42 -27.23
N THR A 290 0.51 -28.98 -27.72
CA THR A 290 0.50 -30.35 -28.21
C THR A 290 1.60 -30.39 -29.24
N VAL A 291 2.77 -30.91 -28.85
CA VAL A 291 3.84 -31.25 -29.77
C VAL A 291 3.18 -32.29 -30.65
N GLY A 292 2.71 -31.85 -31.82
CA GLY A 292 2.12 -32.72 -32.81
C GLY A 292 3.13 -33.83 -33.00
N SER A 293 2.74 -35.04 -32.60
CA SER A 293 3.43 -36.25 -32.95
C SER A 293 3.37 -36.32 -34.48
N SER A 294 4.35 -35.70 -35.13
CA SER A 294 4.60 -35.90 -36.55
C SER A 294 5.00 -37.37 -36.64
N GLY A 295 3.99 -38.18 -36.98
CA GLY A 295 4.13 -39.61 -37.13
C GLY A 295 5.23 -39.90 -38.13
N TYR A 296 6.17 -40.73 -37.71
CA TYR A 296 6.91 -41.56 -38.64
C TYR A 296 5.94 -42.64 -39.14
N ASN A 297 5.53 -42.51 -40.41
CA ASN A 297 5.41 -43.56 -41.44
C ASN A 297 4.54 -43.08 -42.60
#